data_AF-A0A348WM41-F1
#
_entry.id   AF-A0A348WM41-F1
#
_cell.length_a   1.000
_cell.length_b   1.000
_cell.length_c   1.000
_cell.angle_alpha   90.00
_cell.angle_beta   90.00
_cell.angle_gamma   90.00
#
_symmetry.space_group_name_H-M   'P 1'
#
loop_
_entity.id
_entity.type
_entity.pdbx_description
1 polymer ?
#
loop_
_entity_poly.entity_id
_entity_poly.type
_entity_poly.pdbx_seq_one_letter_code
_entity_poly.pdbx_strand_id
1 'polypeptide(L)'
;YLMVILTATLASVGTAGVPGVGLIMLAMVLQQVGLPVEGIGLIIGVDRLLDMTRTAVNVTGDAMVSCVVAKSEGDFDEEVFYDKEAGKKLEEL
;
A
#
# COMPACT_ATOMS: atom_id res chain seq x y z
N TYR A 1 -19.48 -11.85 2.91
CA TYR A 1 -18.43 -11.23 3.73
C TYR A 1 -17.15 -12.04 3.79
N LEU A 2 -17.17 -13.30 4.25
CA LEU A 2 -15.94 -14.12 4.32
C LEU A 2 -15.21 -14.25 2.97
N MET A 3 -15.97 -14.47 1.88
CA MET A 3 -15.40 -14.54 0.53
C MET A 3 -14.72 -13.22 0.15
N VAL A 4 -15.38 -12.07 0.35
CA VAL A 4 -14.82 -10.73 0.08
C VAL A 4 -13.53 -10.49 0.85
N ILE A 5 -13.48 -10.86 2.13
CA ILE A 5 -12.27 -10.72 2.95
C ILE A 5 -11.13 -11.57 2.36
N LEU A 6 -11.39 -12.85 2.06
CA LEU A 6 -10.40 -13.73 1.44
C LEU A 6 -9.90 -13.21 0.09
N THR A 7 -10.79 -12.80 -0.82
CA THR A 7 -10.38 -12.30 -2.13
C THR A 7 -9.60 -10.98 -2.00
N ALA A 8 -10.01 -10.08 -1.10
CA ALA A 8 -9.30 -8.83 -0.87
C ALA A 8 -7.90 -9.05 -0.29
N THR A 9 -7.76 -9.95 0.68
CA THR A 9 -6.45 -10.30 1.27
C THR A 9 -5.52 -10.94 0.25
N LEU A 10 -6.01 -11.91 -0.53
CA LEU A 10 -5.22 -12.59 -1.55
C LEU A 10 -4.79 -11.62 -2.67
N ALA A 11 -5.69 -10.74 -3.10
CA ALA A 11 -5.34 -9.73 -4.10
C ALA A 11 -4.32 -8.71 -3.57
N SER A 12 -4.41 -8.32 -2.29
CA SER A 12 -3.46 -7.40 -1.66
C SER A 12 -2.02 -7.90 -1.70
N VAL A 13 -1.78 -9.21 -1.58
CA VAL A 13 -0.44 -9.80 -1.63
C VAL A 13 0.15 -9.74 -3.06
N GLY A 14 -0.69 -9.83 -4.09
CA GLY A 14 -0.25 -9.89 -5.49
C GLY A 14 -0.14 -8.53 -6.19
N THR A 15 -0.51 -7.43 -5.54
CA THR A 15 -0.56 -6.12 -6.20
C THR A 15 0.77 -5.39 -6.07
N ALA A 16 1.61 -5.41 -7.11
CA ALA A 16 2.74 -4.48 -7.20
C ALA A 16 2.23 -3.02 -7.16
N GLY A 17 3.01 -2.11 -6.59
CA GLY A 17 2.67 -0.68 -6.41
C GLY A 17 2.57 0.10 -7.74
N VAL A 18 1.61 -0.27 -8.58
CA VAL A 18 1.35 0.35 -9.88
C VAL A 18 0.17 1.32 -9.73
N PRO A 19 0.29 2.56 -10.24
CA PRO A 19 -0.81 3.52 -10.20
C PRO A 19 -2.09 2.99 -10.88
N GLY A 20 -3.25 3.23 -10.26
CA GLY A 20 -4.55 2.92 -10.87
C GLY A 20 -5.08 1.50 -10.68
N VAL A 21 -4.37 0.61 -9.96
CA VAL A 21 -4.86 -0.76 -9.69
C VAL A 21 -6.08 -0.76 -8.76
N GLY A 22 -6.28 0.29 -7.96
CA GLY A 22 -7.44 0.45 -7.08
C GLY A 22 -8.79 0.36 -7.77
N LEU A 23 -8.93 0.96 -8.95
CA LEU A 23 -10.17 0.92 -9.72
C LEU A 23 -10.45 -0.47 -10.29
N ILE A 24 -9.40 -1.18 -10.72
CA ILE A 24 -9.50 -2.54 -11.25
C ILE A 24 -9.97 -3.49 -10.15
N MET A 25 -9.38 -3.37 -8.95
CA MET A 25 -9.76 -4.13 -7.78
C MET A 25 -11.21 -3.85 -7.35
N LEU A 26 -11.62 -2.59 -7.36
CA LEU A 26 -12.99 -2.20 -7.03
C LEU A 26 -14.00 -2.77 -8.03
N ALA A 27 -13.71 -2.73 -9.33
CA ALA A 27 -14.56 -3.32 -10.36
C ALA A 27 -14.79 -4.81 -10.13
N MET A 28 -13.71 -5.56 -9.82
CA MET A 28 -13.81 -6.98 -9.49
C MET A 28 -14.66 -7.23 -8.24
N VAL A 29 -14.50 -6.42 -7.18
CA VAL A 29 -15.28 -6.56 -5.94
C VAL A 29 -16.76 -6.28 -6.18
N LEU A 30 -17.12 -5.21 -6.90
CA LEU A 30 -18.50 -4.87 -7.23
C LEU A 30 -19.17 -6.01 -8.01
N GLN A 31 -18.47 -6.56 -9.00
CA GLN A 31 -18.96 -7.70 -9.78
C GLN A 31 -19.16 -8.97 -8.93
N GLN A 32 -18.27 -9.24 -7.97
CA GLN A 32 -18.39 -10.38 -7.04
C GLN A 32 -19.58 -10.28 -6.09
N VAL A 33 -20.00 -9.07 -5.72
CA VAL A 33 -21.16 -8.84 -4.85
C VAL A 33 -22.46 -8.54 -5.62
N GLY A 34 -22.43 -8.59 -6.96
CA GLY A 34 -23.60 -8.37 -7.81
C GLY A 34 -24.02 -6.89 -7.93
N LEU A 35 -23.10 -5.95 -7.70
CA LEU A 35 -23.34 -4.51 -7.83
C LEU A 35 -22.90 -3.99 -9.22
N PRO A 36 -23.60 -2.97 -9.76
CA PRO A 36 -23.25 -2.36 -11.03
C PRO A 36 -21.90 -1.65 -10.97
N VAL A 37 -21.03 -1.94 -11.94
CA VAL A 37 -19.68 -1.35 -12.07
C VAL A 37 -19.74 0.13 -12.45
N GLU A 38 -20.86 0.59 -13.02
CA GLU A 38 -21.13 1.98 -13.35
C GLU A 38 -21.06 2.90 -12.12
N GLY A 39 -21.25 2.35 -10.90
CA GLY A 39 -21.07 3.07 -9.64
C GLY A 39 -19.66 3.62 -9.41
N ILE A 40 -18.65 3.08 -10.09
CA ILE A 40 -17.27 3.61 -10.07
C ILE A 40 -17.20 5.04 -10.60
N GLY A 41 -18.09 5.39 -11.55
CA GLY A 41 -18.15 6.75 -12.11
C GLY A 41 -18.40 7.84 -11.07
N LEU A 42 -18.98 7.49 -9.92
CA LEU A 42 -19.21 8.43 -8.81
C LEU A 42 -17.93 8.80 -8.06
N ILE A 43 -16.92 7.94 -8.07
CA ILE A 43 -15.69 8.11 -7.29
C ILE A 43 -14.43 8.24 -8.15
N ILE A 44 -14.53 8.05 -9.47
CA ILE A 44 -13.40 8.13 -10.40
C ILE A 44 -12.69 9.49 -10.35
N GLY A 45 -13.44 10.57 -10.04
CA GLY A 45 -12.89 11.91 -9.90
C GLY A 45 -11.98 12.09 -8.68
N VAL A 46 -12.17 11.29 -7.63
CA VAL A 46 -11.33 11.30 -6.42
C VAL A 46 -10.32 10.16 -6.38
N ASP A 47 -10.41 9.20 -7.29
CA ASP A 47 -9.56 8.01 -7.32
C ASP A 47 -8.07 8.36 -7.28
N ARG A 48 -7.65 9.41 -7.99
CA ARG A 48 -6.24 9.81 -8.00
C ARG A 48 -5.71 10.21 -6.61
N LEU A 49 -6.54 10.88 -5.80
CA LEU A 49 -6.18 11.21 -4.41
C LEU A 49 -6.16 9.96 -3.55
N LEU A 50 -7.17 9.10 -3.70
CA LEU A 50 -7.28 7.83 -2.96
C LEU A 50 -6.14 6.85 -3.28
N ASP A 51 -5.66 6.84 -4.52
CA ASP A 51 -4.54 6.02 -4.98
C ASP A 51 -3.21 6.48 -4.34
N MET A 52 -2.99 7.80 -4.27
CA MET A 52 -1.81 8.37 -3.62
C MET A 52 -1.82 8.09 -2.11
N THR A 53 -2.97 8.28 -1.43
CA THR A 53 -3.05 8.00 0.01
C THR A 53 -2.85 6.52 0.31
N ARG A 54 -3.47 5.62 -0.47
CA ARG A 54 -3.25 4.17 -0.33
C ARG A 54 -1.77 3.81 -0.50
N THR A 55 -1.12 4.35 -1.53
CA THR A 55 0.31 4.09 -1.77
C THR A 55 1.16 4.58 -0.59
N ALA A 56 0.91 5.79 -0.09
CA ALA A 56 1.64 6.36 1.04
C ALA A 56 1.49 5.52 2.32
N VAL A 57 0.25 5.09 2.64
CA VAL A 57 -0.03 4.26 3.82
C VAL A 57 0.62 2.88 3.70
N ASN A 58 0.60 2.27 2.51
CA ASN A 58 1.23 0.96 2.28
C ASN A 58 2.76 1.05 2.47
N VAL A 59 3.42 2.01 1.83
CA VAL A 59 4.88 2.20 1.98
C VAL A 59 5.27 2.52 3.42
N THR A 60 4.47 3.33 4.12
CA THR A 60 4.70 3.64 5.55
C THR A 60 4.57 2.38 6.42
N GLY A 61 3.59 1.52 6.13
CA GLY A 61 3.41 0.24 6.80
C GLY A 61 4.60 -0.70 6.60
N ASP A 62 5.07 -0.84 5.35
CA ASP A 62 6.22 -1.68 5.00
C ASP A 62 7.50 -1.18 5.70
N ALA A 63 7.73 0.13 5.73
CA ALA A 63 8.85 0.75 6.44
C ALA A 63 8.77 0.49 7.95
N MET A 64 7.58 0.64 8.55
CA MET A 64 7.37 0.39 9.97
C MET A 64 7.63 -1.07 10.33
N VAL A 65 7.06 -2.02 9.58
CA VAL A 65 7.25 -3.46 9.81
C VAL A 65 8.71 -3.84 9.62
N SER A 66 9.39 -3.28 8.61
CA SER A 66 10.82 -3.52 8.40
C SER A 66 11.65 -3.10 9.62
N CYS A 67 11.37 -1.93 10.21
CA CYS A 67 12.03 -1.48 11.44
C CYS A 67 11.73 -2.39 12.64
N VAL A 68 10.47 -2.81 12.80
CA VAL A 68 10.05 -3.71 13.89
C VAL A 68 10.74 -5.07 13.77
N VAL A 69 10.77 -5.66 12.57
CA VAL A 69 11.42 -6.95 12.31
C VAL A 69 12.93 -6.85 12.49
N ALA A 70 13.57 -5.82 11.93
CA ALA A 70 15.00 -5.60 12.15
C ALA A 70 15.32 -5.49 13.66
N LYS A 71 14.46 -4.81 14.43
CA LYS A 71 14.67 -4.67 15.88
C LYS A 71 14.50 -5.99 16.62
N SER A 72 13.55 -6.83 16.21
CA SER A 72 13.33 -8.15 16.83
C SER A 72 14.44 -9.16 16.49
N GLU A 73 15.00 -9.08 15.29
CA GLU A 73 16.10 -9.96 14.84
C GLU A 73 17.49 -9.48 15.30
N GLY A 74 17.59 -8.29 15.89
CA GLY A 74 18.86 -7.70 16.31
C GLY A 74 19.66 -7.00 15.20
N ASP A 75 19.07 -6.86 14.02
CA ASP A 75 19.65 -6.22 12.82
C ASP A 75 19.31 -4.71 12.72
N PHE A 76 18.68 -4.13 13.74
CA PHE A 76 18.33 -2.70 13.74
C PHE A 76 19.50 -1.84 14.22
N ASP A 77 20.07 -1.08 13.28
CA ASP A 77 21.12 -0.11 13.55
C ASP A 77 20.53 1.21 14.08
N GLU A 78 20.58 1.40 15.41
CA GLU A 78 20.11 2.63 16.06
C GLU A 78 21.02 3.84 15.76
N GLU A 79 22.32 3.62 15.58
CA GLU A 79 23.25 4.73 15.31
C GLU A 79 22.91 5.36 13.95
N VAL A 80 22.70 4.53 12.93
CA VAL A 80 22.25 4.99 11.61
C VAL A 80 20.84 5.60 11.68
N PHE A 81 19.91 4.99 12.42
CA PHE A 81 18.53 5.49 12.50
C PHE A 81 18.41 6.86 13.18
N TYR A 82 19.23 7.13 14.20
CA TYR A 82 19.22 8.41 14.93
C TYR A 82 20.20 9.45 14.39
N ASP A 83 21.05 9.10 13.41
CA ASP A 83 21.94 10.04 12.76
C ASP A 83 21.15 11.03 11.89
N LYS A 84 21.28 12.32 12.21
CA LYS A 84 20.64 13.42 11.47
C LYS A 84 21.25 13.65 10.09
N GLU A 85 22.44 13.11 9.87
CA GLU A 85 23.18 13.16 8.60
C GLU A 85 23.03 11.85 7.80
N ALA A 86 22.25 10.89 8.30
CA ALA A 86 21.94 9.65 7.59
C ALA A 86 21.33 9.97 6.21
N GLY A 87 21.83 9.33 5.16
CA GLY A 87 21.35 9.51 3.79
C GLY A 87 21.99 10.65 2.99
N LYS A 88 22.68 11.63 3.61
CA LYS A 88 23.30 12.74 2.85
C LYS A 88 24.33 12.28 1.81
N LYS A 89 25.13 11.24 2.14
CA LYS A 89 26.09 10.64 1.21
C LYS A 89 25.42 9.89 0.05
N LEU A 90 24.15 9.50 0.18
CA LEU A 90 23.36 8.85 -0.87
C LEU A 90 22.67 9.86 -1.79
N GLU A 91 22.32 11.05 -1.27
CA GLU A 91 21.70 12.14 -2.06
C GLU A 91 22.71 12.88 -2.96
N GLU A 92 24.01 12.79 -2.66
CA GLU A 92 25.09 13.40 -3.44
C GLU A 92 25.59 12.55 -4.62
N LEU A 93 25.06 11.33 -4.82
CA LEU A 93 25.36 10.41 -5.92
C LEU A 93 24.36 10.53 -7.08
#